data_AF-A0A960Y3A6-F1
#
_entry.id   AF-A0A960Y3A6-F1
#
_cell.length_a   1.000
_cell.length_b   1.000
_cell.length_c   1.000
_cell.angle_alpha   90.00
_cell.angle_beta   90.00
_cell.angle_gamma   90.00
#
_symmetry.space_group_name_H-M   'P 1'
#
loop_
_entity.id
_entity.type
_entity.pdbx_description
1 polymer ?
#
loop_
_entity_poly.entity_id
_entity_poly.type
_entity_poly.pdbx_seq_one_letter_code
_entity_poly.pdbx_strand_id
1 'polypeptide(L)'
;MDENTLDYLPPSTELANQYLLKMKKDKWISYVDEIIINHHKLTAYKNTSFPLVEVFRKADSIDLSKGLIHFGLNKEFIKKVNTSFPNSGFHNFLFHFSLKWILKNPLNPAPIFKW
;
A
#
# COMPACT_ATOMS: atom_id res chain seq x y z
N MET A 1 17.39 0.09 -4.52
CA MET A 1 16.26 0.86 -3.95
C MET A 1 16.85 1.63 -2.79
N ASP A 2 16.76 2.96 -2.75
CA ASP A 2 17.22 3.69 -1.57
C ASP A 2 16.37 3.22 -0.38
N GLU A 3 16.97 2.46 0.52
CA GLU A 3 16.29 1.77 1.63
C GLU A 3 15.69 2.73 2.69
N ASN A 4 15.75 4.05 2.45
CA ASN A 4 15.44 5.11 3.40
C ASN A 4 14.51 6.20 2.84
N THR A 5 13.64 5.89 1.88
CA THR A 5 12.65 6.85 1.35
C THR A 5 11.20 6.44 1.63
N LEU A 6 10.37 7.41 2.03
CA LEU A 6 8.92 7.24 2.04
C LEU A 6 8.32 7.55 0.66
N ASP A 7 9.06 8.13 -0.27
CA ASP A 7 8.61 8.36 -1.66
C ASP A 7 8.93 7.15 -2.56
N TYR A 8 8.48 5.97 -2.15
CA TYR A 8 8.88 4.71 -2.77
C TYR A 8 7.96 4.26 -3.91
N LEU A 9 6.88 4.98 -4.22
CA LEU A 9 5.91 4.54 -5.24
C LEU A 9 6.53 4.41 -6.64
N PRO A 10 7.24 5.44 -7.18
CA PRO A 10 7.89 5.31 -8.50
C PRO A 10 8.95 4.19 -8.59
N PRO A 11 9.89 4.02 -7.63
CA PRO A 11 10.82 2.90 -7.71
C PRO A 11 10.12 1.53 -7.52
N SER A 12 8.97 1.48 -6.83
CA SER A 12 8.21 0.24 -6.67
C SER A 12 7.51 -0.18 -7.97
N THR A 13 6.91 0.76 -8.70
CA THR A 13 6.34 0.48 -10.04
C THR A 13 7.43 0.03 -11.01
N GLU A 14 8.59 0.69 -11.01
CA GLU A 14 9.72 0.30 -11.86
C GLU A 14 10.18 -1.14 -11.57
N LEU A 15 10.37 -1.50 -10.29
CA LEU A 15 10.75 -2.87 -9.90
C LEU A 15 9.69 -3.90 -10.28
N ALA A 16 8.40 -3.58 -10.06
CA ALA A 16 7.30 -4.47 -10.42
C ALA A 16 7.22 -4.68 -11.94
N ASN A 17 7.41 -3.62 -12.72
CA ASN A 17 7.40 -3.68 -14.18
C ASN A 17 8.56 -4.49 -14.72
N GLN A 18 9.78 -4.30 -14.21
CA GLN A 18 10.94 -5.13 -14.55
C GLN A 18 10.68 -6.62 -14.28
N TYR A 19 10.06 -6.93 -13.13
CA TYR A 19 9.68 -8.30 -12.80
C TYR A 19 8.64 -8.85 -13.79
N LEU A 20 7.58 -8.10 -14.09
CA LEU A 20 6.52 -8.54 -15.01
C LEU A 20 7.04 -8.77 -16.43
N LEU A 21 7.91 -7.90 -16.94
CA LEU A 21 8.58 -8.05 -18.23
C LEU A 21 9.43 -9.33 -18.26
N LYS A 22 10.24 -9.58 -17.22
CA LYS A 22 11.03 -10.82 -17.08
C LYS A 22 10.14 -12.07 -17.11
N MET A 23 8.94 -11.98 -16.56
CA MET A 23 7.95 -13.06 -16.52
C MET A 23 7.05 -13.14 -17.76
N LYS A 24 7.25 -12.27 -18.77
CA LYS A 24 6.40 -12.16 -19.97
C LYS A 24 4.93 -11.91 -19.63
N LYS A 25 4.69 -11.00 -18.67
CA LYS A 25 3.37 -10.62 -18.12
C LYS A 25 3.04 -9.15 -18.38
N ASP A 26 3.51 -8.62 -19.50
CA ASP A 26 3.44 -7.21 -19.94
C ASP A 26 2.02 -6.63 -19.81
N LYS A 27 0.99 -7.41 -20.14
CA LYS A 27 -0.42 -7.02 -20.03
C LYS A 27 -0.88 -6.65 -18.62
N TRP A 28 -0.12 -7.01 -17.59
CA TRP A 28 -0.44 -6.71 -16.19
C TRP A 28 0.20 -5.42 -15.68
N ILE A 29 1.16 -4.85 -16.42
CA ILE A 29 1.93 -3.67 -16.01
C ILE A 29 1.00 -2.54 -15.57
N SER A 30 0.11 -2.08 -16.46
CA SER A 30 -0.81 -0.98 -16.13
C SER A 30 -1.70 -1.29 -14.94
N TYR A 31 -2.09 -2.55 -14.75
CA TYR A 31 -2.94 -2.95 -13.63
C TYR A 31 -2.19 -2.92 -12.30
N VAL A 32 -0.96 -3.46 -12.28
CA VAL A 32 -0.11 -3.48 -11.08
C VAL A 32 0.36 -2.07 -10.72
N ASP A 33 0.69 -1.25 -11.71
CA ASP A 33 1.02 0.17 -11.51
C ASP A 33 -0.14 0.91 -10.85
N GLU A 34 -1.38 0.73 -11.32
CA GLU A 34 -2.55 1.36 -10.72
C GLU A 34 -2.75 0.94 -9.25
N ILE A 35 -2.48 -0.33 -8.91
CA ILE A 35 -2.53 -0.81 -7.51
C ILE A 35 -1.44 -0.12 -6.69
N ILE A 36 -0.18 -0.15 -7.14
CA ILE A 36 0.96 0.42 -6.41
C ILE A 36 0.78 1.93 -6.25
N ILE A 37 0.35 2.66 -7.26
CA ILE A 37 0.21 4.12 -7.17
C ILE A 37 -0.95 4.53 -6.27
N ASN A 38 -2.04 3.76 -6.22
CA ASN A 38 -3.28 4.20 -5.57
C ASN A 38 -3.64 3.46 -4.26
N HIS A 39 -2.85 2.49 -3.79
CA HIS A 39 -3.21 1.75 -2.56
C HIS A 39 -3.32 2.64 -1.31
N HIS A 40 -2.57 3.75 -1.23
CA HIS A 40 -2.68 4.76 -0.15
C HIS A 40 -3.71 5.85 -0.43
N LYS A 41 -4.51 5.75 -1.49
CA LYS A 41 -5.49 6.80 -1.82
C LYS A 41 -6.50 6.93 -0.68
N LEU A 42 -6.70 8.16 -0.23
CA LEU A 42 -7.57 8.47 0.92
C LEU A 42 -9.06 8.34 0.55
N THR A 43 -9.39 8.57 -0.72
CA THR A 43 -10.74 8.45 -1.26
C THR A 43 -10.93 7.16 -2.05
N ALA A 44 -12.19 6.76 -2.25
CA ALA A 44 -12.50 5.58 -3.04
C ALA A 44 -11.96 5.72 -4.47
N TYR A 45 -11.34 4.65 -4.97
CA TYR A 45 -10.93 4.52 -6.35
C TYR A 45 -12.14 4.10 -7.21
N LYS A 46 -12.50 4.93 -8.20
CA LYS A 46 -13.76 4.78 -8.96
C LYS A 46 -13.58 4.29 -10.39
N ASN A 47 -12.35 4.13 -10.88
CA ASN A 47 -12.11 3.68 -12.24
C ASN A 47 -12.40 2.18 -12.36
N THR A 48 -13.47 1.87 -13.09
CA THR A 48 -13.98 0.50 -13.25
C THR A 48 -13.15 -0.37 -14.19
N SER A 49 -12.16 0.19 -14.90
CA SER A 49 -11.19 -0.57 -15.67
C SER A 49 -10.21 -1.33 -14.79
N PHE A 50 -10.01 -0.89 -13.53
CA PHE A 50 -9.09 -1.50 -12.56
C PHE A 50 -9.79 -1.79 -11.22
N PRO A 51 -10.83 -2.64 -11.20
CA PRO A 51 -11.67 -2.84 -10.01
C PRO A 51 -10.92 -3.35 -8.78
N LEU A 52 -9.80 -4.08 -8.94
CA LEU A 52 -9.04 -4.57 -7.78
C LEU A 52 -8.30 -3.45 -7.05
N VAL A 53 -8.07 -2.29 -7.67
CA VAL A 53 -7.38 -1.18 -7.01
C VAL A 53 -8.12 -0.75 -5.75
N GLU A 54 -9.45 -0.64 -5.81
CA GLU A 54 -10.25 -0.34 -4.62
C GLU A 54 -10.20 -1.46 -3.58
N VAL A 55 -10.10 -2.72 -4.01
CA VAL A 55 -9.97 -3.86 -3.09
C VAL A 55 -8.64 -3.79 -2.33
N PHE A 56 -7.53 -3.56 -3.04
CA PHE A 56 -6.21 -3.41 -2.43
C PHE A 56 -6.13 -2.18 -1.53
N ARG A 57 -6.66 -1.03 -1.96
CA ARG A 57 -6.72 0.20 -1.16
C ARG A 57 -7.47 -0.02 0.17
N LYS A 58 -8.61 -0.72 0.13
CA LYS A 58 -9.37 -1.08 1.34
C LYS A 58 -8.59 -2.06 2.21
N ALA A 59 -8.00 -3.09 1.64
CA ALA A 59 -7.23 -4.09 2.38
C ALA A 59 -6.03 -3.48 3.10
N ASP A 60 -5.27 -2.61 2.42
CA ASP A 60 -4.15 -1.87 2.98
C ASP A 60 -4.60 -0.97 4.15
N SER A 61 -5.68 -0.19 3.95
CA SER A 61 -6.27 0.64 5.02
C SER A 61 -6.72 -0.19 6.23
N ILE A 62 -7.25 -1.40 6.03
CA ILE A 62 -7.64 -2.30 7.12
C ILE A 62 -6.40 -2.77 7.88
N ASP A 63 -5.36 -3.23 7.19
CA ASP A 63 -4.14 -3.72 7.86
C ASP A 63 -3.41 -2.60 8.59
N LEU A 64 -3.16 -1.45 7.95
CA LEU A 64 -2.50 -0.29 8.56
C LEU A 64 -3.22 0.19 9.82
N SER A 65 -4.55 0.19 9.81
CA SER A 65 -5.37 0.58 10.94
C SER A 65 -5.58 -0.54 11.98
N LYS A 66 -4.99 -1.73 11.76
CA LYS A 66 -5.21 -2.94 12.58
C LYS A 66 -6.70 -3.30 12.74
N GLY A 67 -7.50 -3.02 11.71
CA GLY A 67 -8.94 -3.30 11.67
C GLY A 67 -9.84 -2.23 12.28
N LEU A 68 -9.32 -1.05 12.67
CA LEU A 68 -10.15 0.09 13.09
C LEU A 68 -11.01 0.59 11.92
N ILE A 69 -10.43 0.65 10.72
CA ILE A 69 -11.15 0.82 9.45
C ILE A 69 -11.45 -0.58 8.92
N HIS A 70 -12.71 -0.85 8.55
CA HIS A 70 -13.11 -2.20 8.12
C HIS A 70 -14.05 -2.25 6.90
N PHE A 71 -14.55 -1.11 6.40
CA PHE A 71 -15.40 -1.01 5.19
C PHE A 71 -16.57 -2.02 5.14
N GLY A 72 -17.18 -2.30 6.29
CA GLY A 72 -18.29 -3.26 6.41
C GLY A 72 -17.88 -4.72 6.58
N LEU A 73 -16.57 -5.05 6.59
CA LEU A 73 -16.12 -6.40 6.93
C LEU A 73 -16.33 -6.70 8.42
N ASN A 74 -16.59 -7.98 8.69
CA ASN A 74 -16.75 -8.49 10.05
C ASN A 74 -15.41 -8.44 10.80
N LYS A 75 -15.42 -7.91 12.03
CA LYS A 75 -14.22 -7.76 12.87
C LYS A 75 -13.58 -9.10 13.25
N GLU A 76 -14.36 -10.15 13.45
CA GLU A 76 -13.86 -11.50 13.72
C GLU A 76 -13.12 -12.07 12.52
N PHE A 77 -13.60 -11.80 11.30
CA PHE A 77 -12.89 -12.17 10.08
C PHE A 77 -11.53 -11.47 9.99
N ILE A 78 -11.49 -10.14 10.21
CA ILE A 78 -10.23 -9.38 10.22
C ILE A 78 -9.28 -9.92 11.29
N LYS A 79 -9.79 -10.17 12.50
CA LYS A 79 -9.01 -10.77 13.59
C LYS A 79 -8.44 -12.12 13.18
N LYS A 80 -9.25 -12.99 12.56
CA LYS A 80 -8.81 -14.32 12.08
C LYS A 80 -7.68 -14.22 11.05
N VAL A 81 -7.78 -13.29 10.10
CA VAL A 81 -6.73 -13.04 9.10
C VAL A 81 -5.44 -12.57 9.81
N ASN A 82 -5.53 -11.56 10.67
CA ASN A 82 -4.37 -11.03 11.39
C ASN A 82 -3.71 -12.06 12.32
N THR A 83 -4.48 -12.98 12.90
CA THR A 83 -3.92 -14.09 13.69
C THR A 83 -3.28 -15.18 12.83
N SER A 84 -3.76 -15.36 11.59
CA SER A 84 -3.22 -16.37 10.66
C SER A 84 -1.94 -15.87 9.97
N PHE A 85 -1.82 -14.56 9.78
CA PHE A 85 -0.68 -13.89 9.15
C PHE A 85 -0.11 -12.83 10.12
N PRO A 86 0.69 -13.24 11.12
CA PRO A 86 1.20 -12.32 12.12
C PRO A 86 2.20 -11.32 11.51
N ASN A 87 1.96 -10.04 11.79
CA ASN A 87 2.67 -8.90 11.18
C ASN A 87 4.15 -8.75 11.59
N SER A 88 4.71 -9.62 12.43
CA SER A 88 6.16 -9.72 12.76
C SER A 88 6.91 -8.39 12.99
N GLY A 89 6.26 -7.42 13.64
CA GLY A 89 6.85 -6.10 13.94
C GLY A 89 6.63 -5.02 12.87
N PHE A 90 5.91 -5.31 11.78
CA PHE A 90 5.64 -4.40 10.66
C PHE A 90 5.06 -3.04 11.11
N HIS A 91 3.98 -3.01 11.90
CA HIS A 91 3.39 -1.75 12.37
C HIS A 91 4.35 -0.93 13.24
N ASN A 92 5.19 -1.59 14.05
CA ASN A 92 6.21 -0.89 14.83
C ASN A 92 7.26 -0.29 13.89
N PHE A 93 7.72 -1.05 12.90
CA PHE A 93 8.62 -0.54 11.86
C PHE A 93 8.04 0.68 11.15
N LEU A 94 6.78 0.61 10.67
CA LEU A 94 6.11 1.72 9.99
C LEU A 94 6.04 2.97 10.85
N PHE A 95 5.70 2.85 12.13
CA PHE A 95 5.64 3.99 13.05
C PHE A 95 6.99 4.68 13.20
N HIS A 96 8.05 3.92 13.50
CA HIS A 96 9.40 4.49 13.67
C HIS A 96 9.95 5.07 12.38
N PHE A 97 9.71 4.40 11.25
CA PHE A 97 10.14 4.86 9.93
C PHE A 97 9.44 6.17 9.55
N SER A 98 8.11 6.23 9.70
CA SER A 98 7.32 7.42 9.38
C SER A 98 7.72 8.60 10.26
N LEU A 99 7.92 8.38 11.57
CA LEU A 99 8.36 9.44 12.48
C LEU A 99 9.73 9.99 12.07
N LYS A 100 10.70 9.12 11.79
CA LYS A 100 12.02 9.53 11.29
C LYS A 100 11.92 10.31 9.98
N TRP A 101 11.07 9.86 9.05
CA TRP A 101 10.86 10.55 7.78
C TRP A 101 10.29 11.95 7.96
N ILE A 102 9.23 12.10 8.78
CA ILE A 102 8.57 13.38 9.03
C ILE A 102 9.55 14.38 9.65
N LEU A 103 10.35 13.95 10.62
CA LEU A 103 11.38 14.78 11.25
C LEU A 103 12.44 15.26 10.25
N LYS A 104 12.81 14.41 9.27
CA LYS A 104 13.81 14.74 8.24
C LYS A 104 13.22 15.56 7.08
N ASN A 105 11.94 15.39 6.76
CA ASN A 105 11.29 15.94 5.57
C ASN A 105 10.00 16.72 5.94
N PRO A 106 10.08 17.81 6.72
CA PRO A 106 8.89 18.52 7.21
C PRO A 106 8.04 19.14 6.10
N LEU A 107 8.63 19.47 4.94
CA LEU A 107 7.93 20.04 3.79
C LEU A 107 7.27 18.98 2.89
N ASN A 108 7.63 17.71 3.05
CA ASN A 108 7.04 16.59 2.32
C ASN A 108 6.89 15.36 3.24
N PRO A 109 6.05 15.46 4.29
CA PRO A 109 6.01 14.47 5.37
C PRO A 109 5.35 13.15 4.98
N ALA A 110 4.58 13.12 3.87
CA ALA A 110 3.78 11.95 3.52
C ALA A 110 3.56 11.78 1.99
N PRO A 111 4.64 11.60 1.22
CA PRO A 111 4.60 11.57 -0.26
C PRO A 111 3.79 10.41 -0.86
N ILE A 112 3.55 9.34 -0.10
CA ILE A 112 2.78 8.18 -0.55
C ILE A 112 1.28 8.43 -0.67
N PHE A 113 0.72 9.38 0.09
CA PHE A 113 -0.73 9.57 0.07
C PHE A 113 -1.19 10.20 -1.24
N LYS A 114 -2.33 9.73 -1.73
CA LYS A 114 -3.03 10.28 -2.89
C LYS A 114 -4.41 10.77 -2.47
N TRP A 115 -4.86 11.84 -3.11
CA TRP A 115 -6.20 12.41 -2.94
C TRP A 115 -7.17 11.79 -3.91
#